data_AF-J3D617-F1
#
_entry.id   AF-J3D617-F1
#
_cell.length_a   1.000
_cell.length_b   1.000
_cell.length_c   1.000
_cell.angle_alpha   90.00
_cell.angle_beta   90.00
_cell.angle_gamma   90.00
#
_symmetry.space_group_name_H-M   'P 1'
#
loop_
_entity.id
_entity.type
_entity.pdbx_description
1 polymer ?
#
loop_
_entity_poly.entity_id
_entity_poly.type
_entity_poly.pdbx_seq_one_letter_code
_entity_poly.pdbx_strand_id
1 'polypeptide(L)' 'MNKPDLCPACGASNDCSLADPRTVDRACWCYGVSIDPAVLQALPSELRDKSCLCPSCAQVEMQLQAAAWPIT' A
#
# COMPACT_ATOMS: atom_id res chain seq x y z
N MET A 1 17.41 4.90 -8.80
CA MET A 1 17.28 4.63 -7.35
C MET A 1 15.86 4.18 -7.11
N ASN A 2 15.63 2.93 -6.67
CA ASN A 2 14.30 2.50 -6.21
C ASN A 2 13.93 3.34 -4.97
N LYS A 3 12.72 3.89 -4.90
CA LYS A 3 12.22 4.59 -3.71
C LYS A 3 11.19 3.67 -3.03
N PRO A 4 11.63 2.79 -2.10
CA PRO A 4 10.77 1.74 -1.56
C PRO A 4 9.58 2.28 -0.75
N ASP A 5 9.66 3.54 -0.32
CA ASP A 5 8.69 4.31 0.45
C ASP A 5 7.67 5.08 -0.41
N LEU A 6 7.85 5.09 -1.75
CA LEU A 6 6.93 5.79 -2.66
C LEU A 6 6.07 4.82 -3.48
N CYS A 7 4.82 5.23 -3.66
CA CYS A 7 3.85 4.58 -4.52
C CYS A 7 4.29 4.73 -5.99
N PRO A 8 4.45 3.64 -6.74
CA PRO A 8 4.90 3.70 -8.13
C PRO A 8 3.83 4.26 -9.08
N ALA A 9 2.56 4.26 -8.68
CA ALA A 9 1.45 4.76 -9.50
C ALA A 9 1.31 6.28 -9.45
N CYS A 10 1.52 6.91 -8.28
CA CYS A 10 1.24 8.33 -8.07
C CYS A 10 2.40 9.14 -7.50
N GLY A 11 3.49 8.49 -7.06
CA GLY A 11 4.66 9.15 -6.48
C GLY A 11 4.50 9.66 -5.04
N ALA A 12 3.33 9.51 -4.42
CA ALA A 12 3.10 9.81 -3.00
C ALA A 12 3.72 8.74 -2.07
N SER A 13 3.71 8.97 -0.76
CA SER A 13 4.02 7.93 0.24
C SER A 13 3.16 6.69 -0.01
N ASN A 14 3.76 5.50 0.12
CA ASN A 14 3.00 4.24 0.07
C ASN A 14 2.53 3.76 1.45
N ASP A 15 2.92 4.47 2.52
CA ASP A 15 2.61 4.16 3.92
C ASP A 15 2.99 2.72 4.32
N CYS A 16 3.97 2.13 3.64
CA CYS A 16 4.46 0.80 3.94
C CYS A 16 5.34 0.84 5.18
N SER A 17 4.90 0.19 6.26
CA SER A 17 5.66 0.14 7.51
C SER A 17 7.04 -0.51 7.35
N LEU A 18 7.17 -1.47 6.41
CA LEU A 18 8.42 -2.17 6.12
C LEU A 18 9.40 -1.34 5.26
N ALA A 19 8.93 -0.28 4.60
CA ALA A 19 9.78 0.60 3.81
C ALA A 19 10.44 1.71 4.65
N ASP A 20 9.94 1.95 5.87
CA ASP A 20 10.49 2.92 6.82
C ASP A 20 11.14 2.20 8.02
N PRO A 21 12.47 2.32 8.21
CA PRO A 21 13.17 1.72 9.35
C PRO A 21 12.61 2.10 10.73
N ARG A 22 11.89 3.22 10.83
CA ARG A 22 11.27 3.69 12.09
C ARG A 22 9.98 2.94 12.42
N THR A 23 9.41 2.19 11.47
CA THR A 23 8.13 1.51 11.61
C THR A 23 8.16 0.04 11.20
N VAL A 24 9.33 -0.49 10.84
CA VAL A 24 9.51 -1.86 10.33
C VAL A 24 9.06 -2.96 11.30
N ASP A 25 8.94 -2.62 12.59
CA ASP A 25 8.43 -3.48 13.66
C ASP A 25 6.88 -3.53 13.74
N ARG A 26 6.18 -2.72 12.94
CA ARG A 26 4.72 -2.61 12.92
C ARG A 26 4.12 -3.36 11.75
N ALA A 27 2.93 -3.92 11.94
CA ALA A 27 2.14 -4.46 10.84
C ALA A 27 1.83 -3.37 9.80
N CYS A 28 1.96 -3.71 8.52
CA CYS A 28 1.61 -2.81 7.43
C CYS A 28 0.09 -2.83 7.19
N TRP A 29 -0.48 -1.70 6.76
CA TRP A 29 -1.91 -1.60 6.42
C TRP A 29 -2.34 -2.64 5.39
N CYS A 30 -1.44 -3.03 4.47
CA CYS A 30 -1.75 -3.96 3.39
C CYS A 30 -2.08 -5.38 3.87
N TYR A 31 -1.71 -5.73 5.10
CA TYR A 31 -2.03 -7.04 5.69
C TYR A 31 -3.50 -7.17 6.10
N GLY A 32 -4.21 -6.05 6.28
CA GLY A 32 -5.60 -6.01 6.74
C GLY A 32 -6.64 -5.85 5.62
N VAL A 33 -6.22 -5.89 4.35
CA VAL A 33 -7.10 -5.59 3.21
C VAL A 33 -6.90 -6.61 2.08
N SER A 34 -7.89 -6.69 1.21
CA SER A 34 -7.78 -7.43 -0.04
C SER A 34 -7.57 -6.44 -1.19
N ILE A 35 -6.42 -6.54 -1.86
CA ILE A 35 -6.10 -5.75 -3.05
C ILE A 35 -6.49 -6.56 -4.28
N ASP A 36 -7.31 -5.99 -5.16
CA ASP A 36 -7.68 -6.64 -6.42
C ASP A 36 -6.42 -6.84 -7.29
N PRO A 37 -6.10 -8.08 -7.73
CA PRO A 37 -4.96 -8.35 -8.61
C PRO A 37 -4.96 -7.51 -9.90
N ALA A 38 -6.13 -7.10 -10.41
CA ALA A 38 -6.22 -6.25 -11.59
C ALA A 38 -5.58 -4.86 -11.36
N VAL A 39 -5.65 -4.33 -10.14
CA VAL A 39 -4.99 -3.06 -9.77
C VAL A 39 -3.48 -3.18 -9.87
N LEU A 40 -2.91 -4.31 -9.45
CA LEU A 40 -1.48 -4.59 -9.57
C LEU A 40 -1.06 -4.82 -11.03
N GLN A 41 -1.90 -5.51 -11.80
CA GLN A 41 -1.64 -5.78 -13.22
C GLN A 41 -1.71 -4.53 -14.09
N ALA A 42 -2.49 -3.51 -13.69
CA ALA A 42 -2.58 -2.23 -14.37
C ALA A 42 -1.29 -1.40 -14.30
N LEU A 43 -0.37 -1.72 -13.38
CA LEU A 43 0.94 -1.09 -13.32
C LEU A 43 1.80 -1.46 -14.54
N PRO A 44 2.58 -0.51 -15.08
CA PRO A 44 3.67 -0.81 -16.01
C PRO A 44 4.56 -1.93 -15.49
N SER A 45 5.00 -2.82 -16.38
CA SER A 45 5.69 -4.05 -15.98
C SER A 45 6.99 -3.79 -15.22
N GLU A 46 7.64 -2.66 -15.51
CA GLU A 46 8.90 -2.25 -14.90
C GLU A 46 8.70 -1.75 -13.46
N LEU A 47 7.47 -1.38 -13.09
CA LEU A 47 7.11 -0.86 -11.78
C LEU A 47 6.52 -1.94 -10.84
N ARG A 48 6.15 -3.10 -11.39
CA ARG A 48 5.66 -4.22 -10.58
C ARG A 48 6.78 -4.83 -9.73
N ASP A 49 6.42 -5.30 -8.54
CA ASP A 49 7.33 -5.94 -7.57
C ASP A 49 8.52 -5.06 -7.13
N LYS A 50 8.41 -3.72 -7.22
CA LYS A 50 9.47 -2.77 -6.83
C LYS A 50 9.19 -2.02 -5.53
N SER A 51 7.95 -1.57 -5.34
CA SER A 51 7.48 -0.89 -4.14
C SER A 51 5.97 -1.12 -3.95
N CYS A 52 5.47 -0.87 -2.75
CA CYS A 52 4.05 -0.98 -2.46
C CYS A 52 3.26 0.17 -3.11
N LEU A 53 2.01 -0.11 -3.51
CA LEU A 53 1.02 0.94 -3.79
C LEU A 53 0.68 1.69 -2.48
N CYS A 54 0.15 2.91 -2.56
CA CYS A 54 -0.52 3.54 -1.42
C CYS A 54 -1.98 3.05 -1.28
N PRO A 55 -2.65 3.24 -0.13
CA PRO A 55 -4.05 2.83 0.06
C PRO A 55 -5.02 3.32 -1.02
N SER A 56 -4.81 4.54 -1.51
CA SER A 56 -5.64 5.15 -2.56
C SER A 56 -5.47 4.43 -3.90
N CYS A 57 -4.22 4.24 -4.34
CA CYS A 57 -3.93 3.52 -5.59
C CYS A 57 -4.25 2.03 -5.50
N ALA A 58 -4.20 1.43 -4.31
CA ALA A 58 -4.65 0.07 -4.05
C ALA A 58 -6.19 -0.06 -3.99
N GLN A 59 -6.92 1.06 -3.95
CA GLN A 59 -8.39 1.13 -3.91
C GLN A 59 -9.00 0.45 -2.67
N VAL A 60 -8.35 0.61 -1.51
CA VAL A 60 -8.75 -0.06 -0.25
C VAL A 60 -9.19 0.90 0.86
N GLU A 61 -9.30 2.20 0.60
CA GLU A 61 -9.62 3.22 1.61
C GLU A 61 -10.90 2.88 2.39
N MET A 62 -11.94 2.38 1.70
CA MET A 62 -13.18 1.95 2.35
C MET A 62 -12.98 0.72 3.26
N GLN A 63 -12.12 -0.23 2.89
CA GLN A 63 -11.79 -1.38 3.73
C GLN A 63 -11.04 -0.95 5.00
N LEU A 64 -10.08 -0.03 4.85
CA LEU A 64 -9.31 0.52 5.98
C LEU A 64 -10.22 1.32 6.92
N GLN A 65 -11.15 2.11 6.39
CA GLN A 65 -12.11 2.85 7.19
C GLN A 65 -13.05 1.91 7.97
N ALA A 66 -13.50 0.83 7.33
CA ALA A 66 -14.33 -0.19 7.98
C ALA A 66 -13.57 -0.92 9.09
N ALA A 67 -12.29 -1.22 8.90
CA ALA A 67 -11.44 -1.85 9.92
C ALA A 67 -11.09 -0.91 11.08
N ALA A 68 -11.03 0.41 10.85
CA ALA A 68 -10.72 1.41 11.87
C ALA A 68 -11.90 1.75 12.78
N TRP A 69 -13.13 1.40 12.40
CA TRP A 69 -14.32 1.72 13.19
C TRP A 69 -14.64 0.60 14.19
N PRO A 70 -14.54 0.82 15.51
CA PRO A 70 -15.05 -0.13 16.48
C PRO A 70 -16.58 -0.07 16.47
N ILE A 71 -17.24 -1.17 16.10
CA ILE A 71 -18.69 -1.30 16.30
C ILE A 71 -18.92 -1.31 17.82
N THR A 72 -19.26 -0.16 18.39
CA THR A 72 -19.81 -0.03 19.75
C THR A 72 -21.28 -0.38 19.77
#